data_AF-A0A1G9AYF2-F1
#
_entry.id   AF-A0A1G9AYF2-F1
#
_cell.length_a   1.000
_cell.length_b   1.000
_cell.length_c   1.000
_cell.angle_alpha   90.00
_cell.angle_beta   90.00
_cell.angle_gamma   90.00
#
_symmetry.space_group_name_H-M   'P 1'
#
loop_
_entity.id
_entity.type
_entity.pdbx_description
1 polymer ?
#
loop_
_entity_poly.entity_id
_entity_poly.type
_entity_poly.pdbx_seq_one_letter_code
_entity_poly.pdbx_strand_id
1 'polypeptide(L)'
;MKFLSILIALFSFMLTYNASAEEKSCAAELGKKQSQILVNWCINVSPATHPPCNSLNACNLITDEIKRGCEFLKNEKNPPYYCLLTYQNQSN
;
A
#
# COMPACT_ATOMS: atom_id res chain seq x y z
N MET A 1 -8.23 -39.97 -30.92
CA MET A 1 -8.93 -39.72 -29.64
C MET A 1 -8.00 -39.70 -28.42
N LYS A 2 -6.94 -40.54 -28.34
CA LYS A 2 -5.95 -40.49 -27.22
C LYS A 2 -5.06 -39.24 -27.18
N PHE A 3 -4.83 -38.59 -28.33
CA PHE A 3 -4.01 -37.36 -28.42
C PHE A 3 -4.76 -36.08 -28.02
N LEU A 4 -6.10 -36.10 -27.99
CA LEU A 4 -6.92 -34.94 -27.61
C LEU A 4 -6.93 -34.74 -26.08
N SER A 5 -6.75 -35.81 -25.31
CA SER A 5 -6.72 -35.78 -23.84
C SER A 5 -5.41 -35.22 -23.25
N ILE A 6 -4.31 -35.23 -24.01
CA ILE A 6 -2.99 -34.76 -23.53
C ILE A 6 -2.86 -33.22 -23.66
N LEU A 7 -3.53 -32.61 -24.63
CA LEU A 7 -3.55 -31.15 -24.82
C LEU A 7 -4.33 -30.40 -23.74
N ILE A 8 -5.29 -31.06 -23.08
CA ILE A 8 -6.08 -30.46 -21.99
C ILE A 8 -5.25 -30.40 -20.69
N ALA A 9 -4.35 -31.37 -20.47
CA ALA A 9 -3.54 -31.44 -19.25
C ALA A 9 -2.40 -30.40 -19.17
N LEU A 10 -1.97 -29.83 -20.31
CA LEU A 10 -0.91 -28.81 -20.36
C LEU A 10 -1.43 -27.38 -20.22
N PHE A 11 -2.73 -27.15 -20.39
CA PHE A 11 -3.34 -25.82 -20.24
C PHE A 11 -3.78 -25.52 -18.79
N SER A 12 -3.87 -26.54 -17.94
CA SER A 12 -4.32 -26.40 -16.55
C SER A 12 -3.22 -26.12 -15.54
N PHE A 13 -1.95 -26.02 -15.94
CA PHE A 13 -0.82 -25.82 -15.01
C PHE A 13 -0.50 -24.34 -14.69
N MET A 14 -1.20 -23.38 -15.31
CA MET A 14 -0.93 -21.94 -15.12
C MET A 14 -2.07 -21.21 -14.40
N LEU A 15 -2.70 -21.83 -13.41
CA LEU A 15 -3.67 -21.14 -12.57
C LEU A 15 -3.25 -21.22 -11.10
N THR A 16 -2.86 -20.05 -10.59
CA THR A 16 -2.80 -19.66 -9.18
C THR A 16 -1.55 -20.06 -8.38
N TYR A 17 -0.43 -19.44 -8.71
CA TYR A 17 0.49 -18.99 -7.65
C TYR A 17 -0.03 -17.64 -7.13
N ASN A 18 -1.01 -17.66 -6.22
CA ASN A 18 -1.20 -16.51 -5.33
C ASN A 18 -0.09 -16.60 -4.28
N ALA A 19 1.10 -16.13 -4.65
CA ALA A 19 2.11 -15.79 -3.67
C ALA A 19 1.52 -14.64 -2.84
N SER A 20 0.95 -14.98 -1.69
CA SER A 20 0.85 -14.09 -0.55
C SER A 20 2.28 -13.73 -0.18
N ALA A 21 2.87 -12.78 -0.92
CA ALA A 21 4.09 -12.14 -0.49
C ALA A 21 3.76 -11.56 0.87
N GLU A 22 4.31 -12.14 1.92
CA GLU A 22 4.34 -11.51 3.23
C GLU A 22 4.94 -10.13 2.98
N GLU A 23 4.07 -9.11 2.96
CA GLU A 23 4.51 -7.77 2.60
C GLU A 23 5.54 -7.36 3.65
N LYS A 24 6.77 -7.11 3.19
CA LYS A 24 7.87 -6.74 4.08
C LYS A 24 7.43 -5.53 4.89
N SER A 25 7.77 -5.53 6.19
CA SER A 25 7.56 -4.35 7.02
C SER A 25 8.15 -3.10 6.37
N CYS A 26 7.51 -1.95 6.56
CA CYS A 26 7.96 -0.72 5.95
C CYS A 26 9.37 -0.32 6.44
N ALA A 27 9.71 -0.70 7.67
CA ALA A 27 11.07 -0.60 8.19
C ALA A 27 12.08 -1.46 7.42
N ALA A 28 11.70 -2.66 6.98
CA ALA A 28 12.54 -3.53 6.16
C ALA A 28 12.64 -3.06 4.70
N GLU A 29 11.60 -2.41 4.16
CA GLU A 29 11.58 -1.90 2.80
C GLU A 29 12.35 -0.59 2.64
N LEU A 30 12.08 0.41 3.49
CA LEU A 30 12.63 1.77 3.35
C LEU A 30 13.71 2.10 4.37
N GLY A 31 13.92 1.25 5.37
CA GLY A 31 14.75 1.54 6.53
C GLY A 31 14.00 2.29 7.64
N LYS A 32 14.59 2.28 8.84
CA LYS A 32 13.96 2.82 10.06
C LYS A 32 13.64 4.31 9.98
N LYS A 33 14.50 5.12 9.36
CA LYS A 33 14.32 6.59 9.32
C LYS A 33 13.15 6.97 8.41
N GLN A 34 13.12 6.45 7.19
CA GLN A 34 12.09 6.75 6.21
C GLN A 34 10.73 6.19 6.63
N SER A 35 10.68 4.95 7.12
CA SER A 35 9.43 4.36 7.65
C SER A 35 8.85 5.16 8.81
N GLN A 36 9.68 5.69 9.71
CA GLN A 36 9.20 6.54 10.80
C GLN A 36 8.62 7.88 10.31
N ILE A 37 9.16 8.45 9.23
CA ILE A 37 8.57 9.65 8.61
C ILE A 37 7.15 9.34 8.12
N LEU A 38 6.95 8.20 7.45
CA LEU A 38 5.63 7.77 7.00
C LEU A 38 4.67 7.50 8.17
N VAL A 39 5.14 6.85 9.24
CA VAL A 39 4.33 6.65 10.46
C VAL A 39 3.88 7.98 11.05
N ASN A 40 4.77 8.97 11.14
CA ASN A 40 4.44 10.28 11.69
C ASN A 40 3.41 11.02 10.82
N TRP A 41 3.54 10.96 9.50
CA TRP A 41 2.55 11.52 8.58
C TRP A 41 1.20 10.82 8.72
N CYS A 42 1.20 9.49 8.77
CA CYS A 42 0.01 8.67 8.93
C CYS A 42 -0.76 9.03 10.22
N ILE A 43 -0.06 9.12 11.36
CA ILE A 43 -0.67 9.52 12.64
C ILE A 43 -1.24 10.94 12.56
N ASN A 44 -0.58 11.85 11.84
CA ASN A 44 -1.01 13.24 11.78
C ASN A 44 -2.31 13.44 10.99
N VAL A 45 -2.60 12.59 9.99
CA VAL A 45 -3.80 12.75 9.14
C VAL A 45 -4.86 11.68 9.34
N SER A 46 -4.58 10.59 10.06
CA SER A 46 -5.57 9.55 10.27
C SER A 46 -6.64 10.00 11.28
N PRO A 47 -7.93 9.95 10.91
CA PRO A 47 -9.02 10.19 11.86
C PRO A 47 -9.35 8.94 12.73
N ALA A 48 -8.69 7.80 12.51
CA ALA A 48 -9.01 6.56 13.21
C ALA A 48 -8.40 6.53 14.63
N THR A 49 -9.11 5.90 15.57
CA THR A 49 -8.62 5.71 16.95
C THR A 49 -7.51 4.65 17.04
N HIS A 50 -7.48 3.72 16.08
CA HIS A 50 -6.49 2.64 15.98
C HIS A 50 -6.04 2.50 14.52
N PRO A 51 -5.28 3.47 13.98
CA PRO A 51 -4.87 3.43 12.60
C PRO A 51 -3.74 2.42 12.34
N PRO A 52 -3.53 1.98 11.09
CA PRO A 52 -2.44 1.06 10.74
C PRO A 52 -1.06 1.76 10.68
N CYS A 53 -0.85 2.87 11.39
CA CYS A 53 0.38 3.66 11.38
C CYS A 53 1.49 3.02 12.22
N ASN A 54 2.09 1.95 11.72
CA ASN A 54 3.17 1.24 12.39
C ASN A 54 4.22 0.81 11.35
N SER A 55 5.50 1.07 11.61
CA SER A 55 6.59 0.73 10.67
C SER A 55 6.81 -0.78 10.50
N LEU A 56 6.22 -1.61 11.36
CA LEU A 56 6.15 -3.06 11.21
C LEU A 56 5.10 -3.50 10.17
N ASN A 57 4.14 -2.64 9.83
CA ASN A 57 3.20 -2.88 8.75
C ASN A 57 3.84 -2.59 7.39
N ALA A 58 3.23 -3.11 6.33
CA ALA A 58 3.64 -2.86 4.95
C ALA A 58 3.58 -1.35 4.59
N CYS A 59 4.49 -0.88 3.74
CA CYS A 59 4.54 0.55 3.40
C CYS A 59 3.27 1.02 2.68
N ASN A 60 2.72 0.22 1.77
CA ASN A 60 1.47 0.53 1.07
C ASN A 60 0.30 0.77 2.05
N LEU A 61 0.17 -0.06 3.09
CA LEU A 61 -0.87 0.10 4.10
C LEU A 61 -0.75 1.44 4.84
N ILE A 62 0.48 1.85 5.17
CA ILE A 62 0.74 3.16 5.81
C ILE A 62 0.46 4.30 4.82
N THR A 63 0.93 4.20 3.58
CA THR A 63 0.77 5.27 2.58
C THR A 63 -0.67 5.44 2.10
N ASP A 64 -1.44 4.35 2.00
CA ASP A 64 -2.86 4.39 1.67
C ASP A 64 -3.66 5.09 2.77
N GLU A 65 -3.28 4.87 4.02
CA GLU A 65 -3.87 5.58 5.15
C GLU A 65 -3.51 7.07 5.15
N ILE A 66 -2.26 7.44 4.80
CA ILE A 66 -1.88 8.85 4.60
C ILE A 66 -2.75 9.47 3.51
N LYS A 67 -2.89 8.80 2.37
CA LYS A 67 -3.68 9.26 1.23
C LYS A 67 -5.14 9.46 1.63
N ARG A 68 -5.74 8.48 2.30
CA ARG A 68 -7.11 8.54 2.82
C ARG A 68 -7.30 9.70 3.81
N GLY A 69 -6.35 9.88 4.73
CA GLY A 69 -6.35 11.00 5.69
C GLY A 69 -6.25 12.36 4.99
N CYS A 70 -5.36 12.48 4.01
CA CYS A 70 -5.20 13.70 3.22
C CYS A 70 -6.45 14.07 2.41
N GLU A 71 -7.26 13.12 1.92
CA GLU A 71 -8.52 13.44 1.24
C GLU A 71 -9.49 14.27 2.12
N PHE A 72 -9.47 14.10 3.45
CA PHE A 72 -10.26 14.94 4.36
C PHE A 72 -9.76 16.40 4.41
N LEU A 73 -8.49 16.62 4.09
CA LEU A 73 -7.82 17.93 4.15
C LEU A 73 -7.73 18.62 2.78
N LYS A 74 -8.27 18.01 1.72
CA LYS A 74 -8.11 18.48 0.33
C LYS A 74 -8.52 19.92 0.07
N ASN A 75 -9.53 20.39 0.80
CA ASN A 75 -10.08 21.75 0.66
C ASN A 75 -9.58 22.71 1.76
N GLU A 76 -8.65 22.27 2.61
CA GLU A 76 -8.07 23.17 3.60
C GLU A 76 -7.16 24.20 2.94
N LYS A 77 -7.10 25.40 3.54
CA LYS A 77 -6.26 26.49 3.02
C LYS A 77 -4.77 26.13 3.04
N ASN A 78 -4.34 25.38 4.05
CA ASN A 78 -2.93 25.04 4.31
C ASN A 78 -2.81 23.57 4.78
N PRO A 79 -3.05 22.58 3.91
CA PRO A 79 -2.86 21.18 4.29
C PRO A 79 -1.36 20.89 4.52
N PRO A 80 -1.01 19.85 5.29
CA PRO A 80 0.38 19.42 5.43
C PRO A 80 1.06 19.20 4.07
N TYR A 81 2.33 19.59 3.93
CA TYR A 81 3.01 19.58 2.61
C TYR A 81 3.00 18.19 1.95
N TYR A 82 3.08 17.11 2.74
CA TYR A 82 3.08 15.75 2.22
C TYR A 82 1.72 15.34 1.66
N CYS A 83 0.61 15.98 2.06
CA CYS A 83 -0.67 15.79 1.39
C CYS A 83 -0.66 16.37 -0.04
N LEU A 84 0.05 17.46 -0.28
CA LEU A 84 0.23 18.00 -1.63
C LEU A 84 0.97 17.01 -2.54
N LEU A 85 1.91 16.23 -1.99
CA LEU A 85 2.59 15.16 -2.71
C LEU A 85 1.64 14.00 -3.06
N THR A 86 0.70 13.66 -2.18
CA THR A 86 -0.27 12.60 -2.45
C THR A 86 -1.21 12.96 -3.61
N TYR A 87 -1.69 14.21 -3.67
CA TYR A 87 -2.59 14.67 -4.73
C TYR A 87 -1.94 14.62 -6.11
N GLN A 88 -0.65 14.98 -6.20
CA GLN A 88 0.10 14.98 -7.46
C GLN A 88 0.25 13.58 -8.06
N ASN A 89 0.36 12.55 -7.21
CA ASN A 89 0.50 11.16 -7.64
C ASN A 89 -0.85 10.48 -7.97
N GLN A 90 -1.98 11.17 -7.79
CA GLN A 90 -3.33 10.67 -8.11
C GLN A 90 -3.88 11.17 -9.45
N SER A 91 -3.23 12.15 -10.07
CA SER A 91 -3.65 12.77 -11.34
C SER A 91 -3.10 12.07 -12.60
N ASN A 92 -2.48 10.90 -12.44
CA ASN A 92 -2.01 10.04 -13.53
C ASN A 92 -2.86 8.77 -13.64
#